data_AF-A0AAE0L3C4-F1
#
_entry.id   AF-A0AAE0L3C4-F1
#
_cell.length_a   1.000
_cell.length_b   1.000
_cell.length_c   1.000
_cell.angle_alpha   90.00
_cell.angle_beta   90.00
_cell.angle_gamma   90.00
#
_symmetry.space_group_name_H-M   'P 1'
#
loop_
_entity.id
_entity.type
_entity.pdbx_description
1 polymer ?
#
loop_
_entity_poly.entity_id
_entity_poly.type
_entity_poly.pdbx_seq_one_letter_code
_entity_poly.pdbx_strand_id
1 'polypeptide(L)'
;EGAAVRAAVHEVELVVGEACTLRSAFRGCGAQWYGGVAYAKGSADITITTSNMLSNTVEFSGGVAAVGANSDSDIIITGSNVEYNSASDCGGVASISESPNGSIIMINNNIAGNSVPSESYYAKGGGVACAYHSGNIMTGCNMTRNTIAAGGGAVARAFWSRDVTITSSNVLNNTASSGSGGVVSMEDSWNVTISGSNVMYNYADGYGSVVDSASSGCITIIGSHAEQNKGVGVARGYDILDITITDTTAVRNSAEKYYGPVVYIDYSPNGHVNLTDIVMSHNTAFNGGAVYARAAGISMHRCSIKRNEAIDSGGVAYVDSTPVTITDCDISQNSAGDGGVVYLRADEQYDGSGYDGSITITSSNITQNSAQVLGGVMYVENGGNITIAGSDISHNIASEHGGVAYLTVYGNLIITDCNVAHNEAGGDGGVAYSEQNENIIITRSDMTSNTAGVQQSEKQGFLCLSHGIANRHTA
;
A
#
# COMPACT_ATOMS: atom_id res chain seq x y z
N GLU A 1 -4.22 18.01 53.02
CA GLU A 1 -5.35 18.97 53.20
C GLU A 1 -4.94 20.26 52.52
N GLY A 2 -5.63 20.88 51.57
CA GLY A 2 -6.83 20.56 50.83
C GLY A 2 -6.94 21.63 49.73
N ALA A 3 -7.00 21.21 48.48
CA ALA A 3 -7.57 21.96 47.36
C ALA A 3 -7.74 20.96 46.22
N ALA A 4 -8.93 20.41 46.10
CA ALA A 4 -9.34 19.65 44.94
C ALA A 4 -9.39 20.62 43.74
N VAL A 5 -8.49 20.45 42.78
CA VAL A 5 -8.62 21.10 41.47
C VAL A 5 -9.68 20.32 40.69
N ARG A 6 -10.94 20.74 40.84
CA ARG A 6 -12.05 20.34 39.97
C ARG A 6 -12.34 21.50 39.01
N ALA A 7 -12.14 21.18 37.74
CA ALA A 7 -12.86 21.67 36.57
C ALA A 7 -12.70 23.14 36.11
N ALA A 8 -12.39 23.21 34.81
CA ALA A 8 -12.63 24.27 33.85
C ALA A 8 -11.67 25.49 33.82
N VAL A 9 -11.17 25.73 32.60
CA VAL A 9 -10.58 26.98 32.10
C VAL A 9 -9.14 27.28 32.53
N HIS A 10 -8.17 26.69 31.83
CA HIS A 10 -7.00 27.46 31.43
C HIS A 10 -6.65 27.07 30.00
N GLU A 11 -7.25 27.78 29.04
CA GLU A 11 -6.57 28.01 27.77
C GLU A 11 -5.24 28.67 28.14
N VAL A 12 -4.12 27.97 27.98
CA VAL A 12 -2.83 28.66 27.93
C VAL A 12 -2.78 29.27 26.54
N GLU A 13 -3.36 30.46 26.39
CA GLU A 13 -3.22 31.26 25.18
C GLU A 13 -1.81 31.88 25.21
N LEU A 14 -0.93 31.37 24.35
CA LEU A 14 0.43 31.90 24.26
C LEU A 14 0.45 33.21 23.47
N VAL A 15 1.03 34.23 24.08
CA VAL A 15 1.34 35.50 23.42
C VAL A 15 2.56 35.30 22.51
N VAL A 16 2.56 35.98 21.37
CA VAL A 16 3.64 35.95 20.36
C VAL A 16 5.03 36.05 21.02
N GLY A 17 5.87 35.03 20.81
CA GLY A 17 7.28 35.03 21.22
C GLY A 17 7.64 34.27 22.51
N GLU A 18 6.68 33.67 23.23
CA GLU A 18 6.98 32.85 24.42
C GLU A 18 6.63 31.37 24.19
N ALA A 19 7.66 30.52 24.08
CA ALA A 19 7.49 29.08 24.02
C ALA A 19 6.95 28.52 25.35
N CYS A 20 6.05 27.54 25.28
CA CYS A 20 5.47 26.91 26.46
C CYS A 20 6.00 25.51 26.68
N THR A 21 6.35 25.17 27.92
CA THR A 21 6.65 23.79 28.31
C THR A 21 5.68 23.32 29.39
N LEU A 22 4.87 22.31 29.07
CA LEU A 22 3.91 21.69 29.97
C LEU A 22 4.40 20.33 30.47
N ARG A 23 4.28 20.11 31.78
CA ARG A 23 4.61 18.87 32.47
C ARG A 23 3.59 18.57 33.57
N SER A 24 2.45 17.97 33.20
CA SER A 24 1.34 17.74 34.15
C SER A 24 0.36 16.66 33.69
N ALA A 25 -0.72 16.49 34.44
CA ALA A 25 -1.88 15.70 34.03
C ALA A 25 -3.06 16.63 33.70
N PHE A 26 -3.54 16.53 32.45
CA PHE A 26 -4.67 17.28 31.91
C PHE A 26 -5.79 16.29 31.57
N ARG A 27 -6.92 16.42 32.25
CA ARG A 27 -8.04 15.48 32.14
C ARG A 27 -9.35 16.22 31.95
N GLY A 28 -10.09 15.87 30.90
CA GLY A 28 -11.40 16.47 30.64
C GLY A 28 -11.34 17.96 30.33
N CYS A 29 -10.20 18.45 29.85
CA CYS A 29 -10.09 19.82 29.35
C CYS A 29 -10.85 19.93 28.03
N GLY A 30 -11.41 21.11 27.76
CA GLY A 30 -12.13 21.33 26.51
C GLY A 30 -12.19 22.79 26.14
N ALA A 31 -12.37 23.04 24.85
CA ALA A 31 -12.42 24.36 24.24
C ALA A 31 -13.43 24.36 23.08
N GLN A 32 -14.02 25.52 22.81
CA GLN A 32 -14.95 25.68 21.69
C GLN A 32 -14.25 25.66 20.33
N TRP A 33 -12.96 25.96 20.30
CA TRP A 33 -12.23 26.08 19.04
C TRP A 33 -11.02 25.16 19.05
N TYR A 34 -9.91 25.60 19.61
CA TYR A 34 -8.62 24.95 19.40
C TYR A 34 -7.96 24.54 20.71
N GLY A 35 -7.25 23.41 20.69
CA GLY A 35 -6.23 23.11 21.70
C GLY A 35 -6.79 22.93 23.11
N GLY A 36 -7.36 21.74 23.40
CA GLY A 36 -8.01 21.49 24.70
C GLY A 36 -7.10 21.71 25.91
N VAL A 37 -5.78 21.58 25.74
CA VAL A 37 -4.75 21.82 26.75
C VAL A 37 -3.93 23.07 26.44
N ALA A 38 -3.54 23.28 25.18
CA ALA A 38 -2.69 24.39 24.78
C ALA A 38 -3.03 24.90 23.38
N TYR A 39 -3.03 26.21 23.20
CA TYR A 39 -3.21 26.86 21.91
C TYR A 39 -2.19 27.98 21.71
N ALA A 40 -1.52 27.97 20.57
CA ALA A 40 -0.55 29.00 20.20
C ALA A 40 -1.07 29.88 19.07
N LYS A 41 -0.94 31.20 19.27
CA LYS A 41 -1.25 32.22 18.27
C LYS A 41 -0.02 33.08 18.01
N GLY A 42 0.56 32.95 16.80
CA GLY A 42 1.85 33.55 16.43
C GLY A 42 3.04 32.61 16.68
N SER A 43 4.24 32.99 16.25
CA SER A 43 5.45 32.14 16.29
C SER A 43 5.90 31.84 17.72
N ALA A 44 5.37 30.78 18.31
CA ALA A 44 5.66 30.26 19.63
C ALA A 44 5.33 28.76 19.69
N ASP A 45 6.34 27.95 20.01
CA ASP A 45 6.19 26.49 20.07
C ASP A 45 5.40 26.04 21.31
N ILE A 46 4.63 24.97 21.13
CA ILE A 46 3.97 24.24 22.22
C ILE A 46 4.80 22.98 22.51
N THR A 47 5.43 22.91 23.68
CA THR A 47 6.14 21.71 24.13
C THR A 47 5.40 21.06 25.30
N ILE A 48 5.07 19.77 25.17
CA ILE A 48 4.46 18.95 26.23
C ILE A 48 5.36 17.74 26.47
N THR A 49 5.84 17.57 27.71
CA THR A 49 6.78 16.49 28.05
C THR A 49 6.30 15.68 29.23
N THR A 50 6.47 14.36 29.17
CA THR A 50 6.20 13.44 30.30
C THR A 50 4.86 13.70 31.02
N SER A 51 3.81 13.87 30.23
CA SER A 51 2.50 14.33 30.68
C SER A 51 1.40 13.30 30.40
N ASN A 52 0.27 13.44 31.09
CA ASN A 52 -0.93 12.63 30.84
C ASN A 52 -2.03 13.54 30.30
N MET A 53 -2.48 13.31 29.08
CA MET A 53 -3.54 14.06 28.40
C MET A 53 -4.69 13.10 28.11
N LEU A 54 -5.71 13.10 28.97
CA LEU A 54 -6.75 12.08 28.95
C LEU A 54 -8.13 12.70 28.76
N SER A 55 -8.87 12.20 27.78
CA SER A 55 -10.28 12.54 27.58
C SER A 55 -10.53 14.04 27.42
N ASN A 56 -9.63 14.76 26.75
CA ASN A 56 -9.84 16.16 26.41
C ASN A 56 -10.67 16.25 25.13
N THR A 57 -11.63 17.18 25.09
CA THR A 57 -12.60 17.28 24.00
C THR A 57 -12.72 18.72 23.52
N VAL A 58 -12.54 18.95 22.22
CA VAL A 58 -12.72 20.27 21.60
C VAL A 58 -13.76 20.23 20.49
N GLU A 59 -14.45 21.34 20.28
CA GLU A 59 -15.48 21.44 19.24
C GLU A 59 -14.93 21.68 17.83
N PHE A 60 -13.65 22.05 17.66
CA PHE A 60 -13.03 22.21 16.34
C PHE A 60 -11.78 21.32 16.18
N SER A 61 -10.58 21.75 16.60
CA SER A 61 -9.35 21.01 16.25
C SER A 61 -8.30 20.94 17.36
N GLY A 62 -7.51 19.87 17.37
CA GLY A 62 -6.41 19.70 18.33
C GLY A 62 -6.94 19.41 19.73
N GLY A 63 -7.44 18.19 19.97
CA GLY A 63 -8.03 17.80 21.26
C GLY A 63 -7.10 18.02 22.45
N VAL A 64 -5.79 18.05 22.22
CA VAL A 64 -4.77 18.45 23.18
C VAL A 64 -4.15 19.79 22.80
N ALA A 65 -3.54 19.89 21.63
CA ALA A 65 -2.72 21.03 21.25
C ALA A 65 -3.08 21.53 19.86
N ALA A 66 -3.09 22.84 19.67
CA ALA A 66 -3.34 23.42 18.37
C ALA A 66 -2.50 24.68 18.12
N VAL A 67 -2.13 24.88 16.87
CA VAL A 67 -1.41 26.05 16.38
C VAL A 67 -2.25 26.72 15.29
N GLY A 68 -2.52 28.01 15.46
CA GLY A 68 -3.30 28.80 14.51
C GLY A 68 -2.52 29.24 13.27
N ALA A 69 -3.24 29.76 12.27
CA ALA A 69 -2.70 30.20 10.99
C ALA A 69 -1.55 31.21 11.10
N ASN A 70 -0.60 31.13 10.15
CA ASN A 70 0.55 32.02 9.99
C ASN A 70 1.47 32.10 11.21
N SER A 71 1.66 30.98 11.88
CA SER A 71 2.62 30.86 12.95
C SER A 71 3.63 29.77 12.62
N ASP A 72 4.91 30.11 12.50
CA ASP A 72 6.00 29.15 12.25
C ASP A 72 6.33 28.37 13.53
N SER A 73 5.31 27.76 14.14
CA SER A 73 5.39 27.11 15.45
C SER A 73 5.28 25.61 15.34
N ASP A 74 6.04 24.91 16.18
CA ASP A 74 5.95 23.47 16.34
C ASP A 74 5.01 23.08 17.49
N ILE A 75 4.38 21.90 17.35
CA ILE A 75 3.77 21.17 18.46
C ILE A 75 4.67 19.99 18.77
N ILE A 76 5.32 20.00 19.93
CA ILE A 76 6.27 18.98 20.35
C ILE A 76 5.69 18.22 21.56
N ILE A 77 5.36 16.94 21.38
CA ILE A 77 4.89 16.06 22.46
C ILE A 77 5.90 14.94 22.68
N THR A 78 6.42 14.77 23.90
CA THR A 78 7.42 13.74 24.18
C THR A 78 7.15 12.93 25.45
N GLY A 79 7.43 11.62 25.40
CA GLY A 79 7.40 10.73 26.58
C GLY A 79 6.06 10.72 27.32
N SER A 80 4.94 10.99 26.63
CA SER A 80 3.65 11.29 27.22
C SER A 80 2.58 10.25 26.90
N ASN A 81 1.55 10.21 27.73
CA ASN A 81 0.36 9.39 27.51
C ASN A 81 -0.79 10.28 27.02
N VAL A 82 -1.32 9.99 25.84
CA VAL A 82 -2.32 10.79 25.13
C VAL A 82 -3.49 9.89 24.76
N GLU A 83 -4.50 9.84 25.61
CA GLU A 83 -5.57 8.85 25.44
C GLU A 83 -6.96 9.46 25.41
N TYR A 84 -7.79 8.92 24.53
CA TYR A 84 -9.22 9.22 24.45
C TYR A 84 -9.55 10.69 24.22
N ASN A 85 -8.63 11.46 23.62
CA ASN A 85 -8.87 12.84 23.27
C ASN A 85 -9.69 12.92 21.98
N SER A 86 -10.51 13.96 21.86
CA SER A 86 -11.43 14.10 20.74
C SER A 86 -11.53 15.53 20.24
N ALA A 87 -11.65 15.66 18.92
CA ALA A 87 -11.91 16.91 18.22
C ALA A 87 -12.99 16.69 17.18
N SER A 88 -13.92 17.62 17.00
CA SER A 88 -14.99 17.44 16.02
C SER A 88 -14.54 17.58 14.57
N ASP A 89 -13.48 18.32 14.25
CA ASP A 89 -13.03 18.53 12.87
C ASP A 89 -11.74 17.78 12.53
N CYS A 90 -10.65 18.08 13.22
CA CYS A 90 -9.35 17.48 12.89
C CYS A 90 -8.39 17.38 14.10
N GLY A 91 -7.46 16.43 14.03
CA GLY A 91 -6.40 16.30 15.04
C GLY A 91 -6.95 16.00 16.43
N GLY A 92 -7.44 14.78 16.66
CA GLY A 92 -7.91 14.36 17.98
C GLY A 92 -6.87 14.57 19.09
N VAL A 93 -5.59 14.68 18.73
CA VAL A 93 -4.51 15.13 19.61
C VAL A 93 -3.99 16.51 19.21
N ALA A 94 -3.42 16.64 18.01
CA ALA A 94 -2.68 17.83 17.58
C ALA A 94 -3.15 18.32 16.22
N SER A 95 -3.23 19.65 16.05
CA SER A 95 -3.57 20.25 14.77
C SER A 95 -2.75 21.51 14.52
N ILE A 96 -2.20 21.64 13.32
CA ILE A 96 -1.54 22.85 12.83
C ILE A 96 -2.23 23.30 11.55
N SER A 97 -2.71 24.54 11.55
CA SER A 97 -3.28 25.18 10.36
C SER A 97 -2.31 26.23 9.82
N GLU A 98 -2.03 26.20 8.51
CA GLU A 98 -1.29 27.24 7.77
C GLU A 98 0.03 27.66 8.43
N SER A 99 0.93 26.70 8.65
CA SER A 99 2.28 26.94 9.19
C SER A 99 3.33 26.34 8.26
N PRO A 100 3.89 27.12 7.31
CA PRO A 100 4.82 26.61 6.31
C PRO A 100 6.06 25.94 6.90
N ASN A 101 6.53 26.44 8.06
CA ASN A 101 7.74 25.93 8.72
C ASN A 101 7.45 25.10 9.97
N GLY A 102 6.22 25.10 10.48
CA GLY A 102 5.84 24.36 11.67
C GLY A 102 5.67 22.86 11.41
N SER A 103 5.72 22.10 12.50
CA SER A 103 5.67 20.64 12.51
C SER A 103 4.96 20.12 13.75
N ILE A 104 4.21 19.03 13.58
CA ILE A 104 3.76 18.20 14.70
C ILE A 104 4.84 17.14 14.93
N ILE A 105 5.50 17.20 16.07
CA ILE A 105 6.61 16.32 16.46
C ILE A 105 6.19 15.51 17.68
N MET A 106 6.09 14.19 17.53
CA MET A 106 5.70 13.26 18.57
C MET A 106 6.78 12.20 18.79
N ILE A 107 7.37 12.15 19.99
CA ILE A 107 8.49 11.25 20.29
C ILE A 107 8.19 10.40 21.53
N ASN A 108 8.27 9.07 21.41
CA ASN A 108 8.13 8.12 22.51
C ASN A 108 6.83 8.28 23.31
N ASN A 109 5.71 8.53 22.61
CA ASN A 109 4.40 8.70 23.24
C ASN A 109 3.55 7.44 23.13
N ASN A 110 2.67 7.23 24.10
CA ASN A 110 1.51 6.34 23.96
C ASN A 110 0.31 7.19 23.52
N ILE A 111 -0.26 6.87 22.36
CA ILE A 111 -1.33 7.65 21.72
C ILE A 111 -2.47 6.71 21.39
N ALA A 112 -3.44 6.62 22.30
CA ALA A 112 -4.43 5.55 22.26
C ALA A 112 -5.88 6.03 22.31
N GLY A 113 -6.72 5.54 21.40
CA GLY A 113 -8.17 5.80 21.48
C GLY A 113 -8.58 7.24 21.14
N ASN A 114 -7.71 8.04 20.52
CA ASN A 114 -8.05 9.40 20.14
C ASN A 114 -8.93 9.39 18.90
N SER A 115 -9.90 10.30 18.83
CA SER A 115 -10.99 10.18 17.86
C SER A 115 -11.46 11.50 17.27
N VAL A 116 -11.81 11.45 15.98
CA VAL A 116 -12.59 12.49 15.31
C VAL A 116 -13.95 11.89 14.92
N PRO A 117 -15.02 12.12 15.71
CA PRO A 117 -16.30 11.43 15.53
C PRO A 117 -17.17 12.03 14.43
N SER A 118 -16.76 13.15 13.82
CA SER A 118 -17.55 13.80 12.77
C SER A 118 -17.71 12.93 11.53
N GLU A 119 -18.96 12.80 11.10
CA GLU A 119 -19.36 12.13 9.86
C GLU A 119 -19.33 13.06 8.65
N SER A 120 -18.89 14.31 8.82
CA SER A 120 -18.73 15.24 7.71
C SER A 120 -17.63 14.78 6.77
N TYR A 121 -17.92 14.67 5.48
CA TYR A 121 -16.88 14.49 4.46
C TYR A 121 -15.83 15.62 4.47
N TYR A 122 -16.23 16.81 4.95
CA TYR A 122 -15.33 17.95 5.12
C TYR A 122 -14.51 17.87 6.40
N ALA A 123 -14.69 16.86 7.25
CA ALA A 123 -13.82 16.63 8.39
C ALA A 123 -12.40 16.36 7.88
N LYS A 124 -11.48 17.19 8.35
CA LYS A 124 -10.18 17.40 7.72
C LYS A 124 -9.07 16.43 8.20
N GLY A 125 -9.42 15.38 8.97
CA GLY A 125 -8.58 14.29 9.55
C GLY A 125 -7.30 14.75 10.28
N GLY A 126 -6.39 13.97 10.85
CA GLY A 126 -6.44 12.60 11.33
C GLY A 126 -6.74 12.49 12.83
N GLY A 127 -7.03 11.28 13.30
CA GLY A 127 -7.40 10.99 14.70
C GLY A 127 -6.31 11.39 15.71
N VAL A 128 -5.05 11.49 15.27
CA VAL A 128 -3.92 11.98 16.08
C VAL A 128 -3.46 13.35 15.60
N ALA A 129 -2.98 13.47 14.37
CA ALA A 129 -2.35 14.69 13.86
C ALA A 129 -2.99 15.20 12.56
N CYS A 130 -3.14 16.51 12.45
CA CYS A 130 -3.55 17.21 11.24
C CYS A 130 -2.54 18.33 10.92
N ALA A 131 -2.03 18.33 9.70
CA ALA A 131 -1.08 19.34 9.22
C ALA A 131 -1.58 19.99 7.92
N TYR A 132 -1.57 21.33 7.91
CA TYR A 132 -1.73 22.15 6.71
C TYR A 132 -0.45 22.93 6.47
N HIS A 133 0.18 22.73 5.32
CA HIS A 133 1.47 23.34 4.96
C HIS A 133 2.62 23.02 5.94
N SER A 134 2.46 22.02 6.79
CA SER A 134 3.38 21.68 7.90
C SER A 134 3.88 20.23 7.79
N GLY A 135 4.83 19.84 8.65
CA GLY A 135 5.34 18.47 8.71
C GLY A 135 4.71 17.64 9.83
N ASN A 136 4.65 16.32 9.67
CA ASN A 136 4.33 15.39 10.77
C ASN A 136 5.49 14.44 11.01
N ILE A 137 6.02 14.41 12.22
CA ILE A 137 7.15 13.54 12.60
C ILE A 137 6.75 12.74 13.84
N MET A 138 6.70 11.42 13.71
CA MET A 138 6.34 10.50 14.78
C MET A 138 7.42 9.44 14.94
N THR A 139 8.08 9.40 16.10
CA THR A 139 9.23 8.52 16.35
C THR A 139 9.07 7.75 17.66
N GLY A 140 9.20 6.43 17.62
CA GLY A 140 9.10 5.61 18.85
C GLY A 140 7.71 5.61 19.48
N CYS A 141 6.66 5.96 18.74
CA CYS A 141 5.32 6.12 19.29
C CYS A 141 4.53 4.80 19.25
N ASN A 142 3.64 4.61 20.22
CA ASN A 142 2.62 3.56 20.21
C ASN A 142 1.26 4.18 19.90
N MET A 143 0.82 4.07 18.65
CA MET A 143 -0.38 4.71 18.10
C MET A 143 -1.45 3.64 17.88
N THR A 144 -2.38 3.54 18.83
CA THR A 144 -3.33 2.43 18.86
C THR A 144 -4.77 2.87 18.94
N ARG A 145 -5.68 2.19 18.23
CA ARG A 145 -7.13 2.40 18.36
C ARG A 145 -7.56 3.85 18.11
N ASN A 146 -6.81 4.62 17.32
CA ASN A 146 -7.22 5.96 16.95
C ASN A 146 -8.21 5.87 15.80
N THR A 147 -9.27 6.68 15.83
CA THR A 147 -10.41 6.52 14.94
C THR A 147 -10.81 7.84 14.30
N ILE A 148 -11.31 7.75 13.06
CA ILE A 148 -11.98 8.84 12.38
C ILE A 148 -13.24 8.31 11.70
N ALA A 149 -14.37 8.99 11.91
CA ALA A 149 -15.66 8.56 11.39
C ALA A 149 -15.80 8.86 9.89
N ALA A 150 -15.58 10.10 9.47
CA ALA A 150 -15.45 10.51 8.07
C ALA A 150 -14.16 11.32 7.87
N GLY A 151 -13.46 11.05 6.76
CA GLY A 151 -12.10 11.55 6.53
C GLY A 151 -11.02 10.50 6.78
N GLY A 152 -9.80 10.79 6.34
CA GLY A 152 -8.71 9.81 6.29
C GLY A 152 -7.57 10.02 7.29
N GLY A 153 -6.61 9.11 7.28
CA GLY A 153 -5.38 9.21 8.05
C GLY A 153 -5.60 9.11 9.55
N ALA A 154 -6.14 8.00 10.08
CA ALA A 154 -6.51 7.93 11.51
C ALA A 154 -5.35 8.24 12.48
N VAL A 155 -4.11 8.16 12.01
CA VAL A 155 -2.92 8.71 12.68
C VAL A 155 -2.59 10.10 12.15
N ALA A 156 -2.31 10.26 10.86
CA ALA A 156 -1.88 11.55 10.32
C ALA A 156 -2.62 11.91 9.04
N ARG A 157 -3.08 13.15 8.96
CA ARG A 157 -3.55 13.74 7.72
C ARG A 157 -2.74 14.99 7.37
N ALA A 158 -2.36 15.12 6.11
CA ALA A 158 -1.57 16.24 5.63
C ALA A 158 -2.10 16.75 4.27
N PHE A 159 -2.28 18.06 4.14
CA PHE A 159 -2.72 18.72 2.91
C PHE A 159 -1.79 19.87 2.56
N TRP A 160 -1.40 19.98 1.29
CA TRP A 160 -0.43 20.98 0.82
C TRP A 160 0.81 21.02 1.71
N SER A 161 1.20 19.86 2.23
CA SER A 161 2.07 19.73 3.39
C SER A 161 3.44 19.21 3.03
N ARG A 162 4.38 19.38 3.96
CA ARG A 162 5.70 18.74 3.92
C ARG A 162 5.54 17.25 4.24
N ASP A 163 6.65 16.60 4.54
CA ASP A 163 6.69 15.16 4.75
C ASP A 163 5.90 14.70 5.98
N VAL A 164 5.30 13.51 5.86
CA VAL A 164 4.81 12.71 6.98
C VAL A 164 5.78 11.57 7.22
N THR A 165 6.38 11.53 8.40
CA THR A 165 7.39 10.53 8.78
C THR A 165 6.97 9.78 10.04
N ILE A 166 6.88 8.45 9.93
CA ILE A 166 6.65 7.54 11.06
C ILE A 166 7.85 6.58 11.15
N THR A 167 8.58 6.62 12.27
CA THR A 167 9.77 5.77 12.45
C THR A 167 9.74 5.01 13.77
N SER A 168 10.26 3.78 13.75
CA SER A 168 10.43 2.93 14.95
C SER A 168 9.17 2.85 15.82
N SER A 169 7.99 2.82 15.21
CA SER A 169 6.71 2.99 15.91
C SER A 169 5.81 1.76 15.77
N ASN A 170 4.88 1.62 16.71
CA ASN A 170 3.80 0.63 16.64
C ASN A 170 2.51 1.34 16.26
N VAL A 171 1.91 0.94 15.14
CA VAL A 171 0.71 1.54 14.56
C VAL A 171 -0.35 0.47 14.41
N LEU A 172 -1.20 0.35 15.43
CA LEU A 172 -2.04 -0.84 15.62
C LEU A 172 -3.52 -0.50 15.74
N ASN A 173 -4.37 -1.17 14.96
CA ASN A 173 -5.84 -1.04 15.09
C ASN A 173 -6.36 0.39 14.90
N ASN A 174 -5.76 1.19 14.01
CA ASN A 174 -6.30 2.51 13.69
C ASN A 174 -7.36 2.38 12.58
N THR A 175 -8.40 3.21 12.62
CA THR A 175 -9.61 3.00 11.80
C THR A 175 -10.07 4.31 11.17
N ALA A 176 -10.11 4.33 9.84
CA ALA A 176 -10.83 5.32 9.05
C ALA A 176 -12.15 4.69 8.54
N SER A 177 -13.24 4.95 9.23
CA SER A 177 -14.50 4.19 9.07
C SER A 177 -15.20 4.44 7.73
N SER A 178 -15.03 5.60 7.12
CA SER A 178 -15.57 5.93 5.80
C SER A 178 -14.61 6.72 4.91
N GLY A 179 -13.34 6.83 5.33
CA GLY A 179 -12.29 7.54 4.61
C GLY A 179 -11.14 6.63 4.16
N SER A 180 -10.12 7.26 3.60
CA SER A 180 -8.92 6.59 3.09
C SER A 180 -7.71 6.74 4.02
N GLY A 181 -6.69 5.89 3.88
CA GLY A 181 -5.46 6.00 4.67
C GLY A 181 -5.72 5.61 6.13
N GLY A 182 -5.88 4.33 6.43
CA GLY A 182 -6.14 3.86 7.80
C GLY A 182 -5.07 4.30 8.81
N VAL A 183 -3.89 4.71 8.33
CA VAL A 183 -2.84 5.37 9.12
C VAL A 183 -2.58 6.80 8.63
N VAL A 184 -2.12 6.95 7.39
CA VAL A 184 -1.73 8.23 6.79
C VAL A 184 -2.61 8.50 5.57
N SER A 185 -3.13 9.72 5.46
CA SER A 185 -3.77 10.22 4.25
C SER A 185 -3.17 11.56 3.84
N MET A 186 -2.72 11.67 2.60
CA MET A 186 -2.05 12.84 2.05
C MET A 186 -2.64 13.27 0.70
N GLU A 187 -2.72 14.59 0.51
CA GLU A 187 -3.16 15.22 -0.72
C GLU A 187 -2.28 16.44 -1.01
N ASP A 188 -1.85 16.59 -2.27
CA ASP A 188 -0.99 17.68 -2.75
C ASP A 188 0.25 17.93 -1.86
N SER A 189 0.89 16.87 -1.37
CA SER A 189 1.94 16.96 -0.35
C SER A 189 3.25 16.31 -0.80
N TRP A 190 4.33 16.50 -0.03
CA TRP A 190 5.68 16.05 -0.41
C TRP A 190 5.83 14.53 -0.31
N ASN A 191 6.26 13.95 0.82
CA ASN A 191 6.51 12.52 0.90
C ASN A 191 5.88 11.86 2.13
N VAL A 192 5.61 10.56 2.02
CA VAL A 192 5.29 9.69 3.16
C VAL A 192 6.47 8.75 3.38
N THR A 193 6.99 8.71 4.61
CA THR A 193 7.99 7.71 5.01
C THR A 193 7.54 6.93 6.23
N ILE A 194 7.48 5.60 6.11
CA ILE A 194 7.31 4.69 7.25
C ILE A 194 8.56 3.80 7.34
N SER A 195 9.27 3.82 8.46
CA SER A 195 10.47 2.99 8.61
C SER A 195 10.61 2.30 9.96
N GLY A 196 11.16 1.09 9.97
CA GLY A 196 11.41 0.33 11.19
C GLY A 196 10.17 0.11 12.06
N SER A 197 8.98 0.10 11.47
CA SER A 197 7.71 0.21 12.20
C SER A 197 6.82 -1.02 12.02
N ASN A 198 6.03 -1.31 13.05
CA ASN A 198 5.00 -2.35 13.01
C ASN A 198 3.66 -1.70 12.70
N VAL A 199 3.07 -2.02 11.55
CA VAL A 199 1.82 -1.45 11.06
C VAL A 199 0.81 -2.57 10.87
N MET A 200 -0.03 -2.79 11.88
CA MET A 200 -0.88 -3.97 11.90
C MET A 200 -2.33 -3.66 12.21
N TYR A 201 -3.25 -4.44 11.64
CA TYR A 201 -4.68 -4.36 11.95
C TYR A 201 -5.31 -2.99 11.64
N ASN A 202 -4.71 -2.17 10.79
CA ASN A 202 -5.28 -0.88 10.44
C ASN A 202 -6.36 -1.07 9.37
N TYR A 203 -7.41 -0.25 9.47
CA TYR A 203 -8.60 -0.37 8.64
C TYR A 203 -8.93 0.95 7.95
N ALA A 204 -9.21 0.89 6.66
CA ALA A 204 -9.89 1.94 5.91
C ALA A 204 -11.04 1.30 5.11
N ASP A 205 -12.26 1.85 5.20
CA ASP A 205 -13.36 1.40 4.33
C ASP A 205 -13.21 1.91 2.89
N GLY A 206 -12.57 3.08 2.74
CA GLY A 206 -12.19 3.64 1.44
C GLY A 206 -10.89 3.03 0.91
N TYR A 207 -9.99 3.89 0.44
CA TYR A 207 -8.71 3.46 -0.12
C TYR A 207 -7.54 3.58 0.87
N GLY A 208 -6.37 2.99 0.63
CA GLY A 208 -5.20 3.09 1.52
C GLY A 208 -5.43 2.48 2.90
N SER A 209 -5.18 1.19 3.11
CA SER A 209 -5.27 0.58 4.46
C SER A 209 -4.26 1.18 5.44
N VAL A 210 -3.10 1.59 4.94
CA VAL A 210 -2.02 2.22 5.72
C VAL A 210 -1.75 3.61 5.18
N VAL A 211 -1.20 3.73 3.97
CA VAL A 211 -0.95 5.03 3.32
C VAL A 211 -1.91 5.21 2.16
N ASP A 212 -2.58 6.36 2.14
CA ASP A 212 -3.23 6.90 0.96
C ASP A 212 -2.57 8.22 0.56
N SER A 213 -2.06 8.31 -0.66
CA SER A 213 -1.39 9.51 -1.18
C SER A 213 -1.92 9.86 -2.57
N ALA A 214 -2.46 11.07 -2.73
CA ALA A 214 -2.97 11.57 -4.00
C ALA A 214 -2.27 12.88 -4.39
N SER A 215 -1.93 13.03 -5.69
CA SER A 215 -1.30 14.24 -6.25
C SER A 215 -0.05 14.68 -5.47
N SER A 216 0.69 13.70 -4.94
CA SER A 216 1.74 13.91 -3.96
C SER A 216 3.07 13.32 -4.46
N GLY A 217 4.16 13.54 -3.74
CA GLY A 217 5.45 12.93 -4.04
C GLY A 217 5.51 11.44 -3.68
N CYS A 218 6.60 10.98 -3.08
CA CYS A 218 6.89 9.56 -2.98
C CYS A 218 6.31 8.91 -1.71
N ILE A 219 5.95 7.62 -1.80
CA ILE A 219 5.67 6.76 -0.65
C ILE A 219 6.88 5.84 -0.44
N THR A 220 7.46 5.86 0.76
CA THR A 220 8.61 5.03 1.13
C THR A 220 8.30 4.20 2.38
N ILE A 221 8.43 2.87 2.28
CA ILE A 221 8.28 1.94 3.40
C ILE A 221 9.52 1.06 3.52
N ILE A 222 10.25 1.16 4.64
CA ILE A 222 11.56 0.49 4.79
C ILE A 222 11.63 -0.29 6.10
N GLY A 223 12.15 -1.52 6.07
CA GLY A 223 12.47 -2.26 7.30
C GLY A 223 11.25 -2.48 8.21
N SER A 224 10.04 -2.58 7.64
CA SER A 224 8.79 -2.51 8.39
C SER A 224 7.99 -3.80 8.31
N HIS A 225 6.99 -3.96 9.18
CA HIS A 225 6.09 -5.11 9.20
C HIS A 225 4.64 -4.66 9.05
N ALA A 226 4.03 -4.95 7.90
CA ALA A 226 2.65 -4.64 7.56
C ALA A 226 1.79 -5.91 7.57
N GLU A 227 0.99 -6.11 8.62
CA GLU A 227 0.19 -7.34 8.77
C GLU A 227 -1.29 -7.10 9.07
N GLN A 228 -2.15 -7.85 8.39
CA GLN A 228 -3.60 -7.83 8.62
C GLN A 228 -4.22 -6.43 8.50
N ASN A 229 -3.65 -5.58 7.66
CA ASN A 229 -4.29 -4.30 7.32
C ASN A 229 -5.39 -4.56 6.28
N LYS A 230 -6.55 -3.93 6.49
CA LYS A 230 -7.73 -4.11 5.65
C LYS A 230 -8.09 -2.78 4.98
N GLY A 231 -8.17 -2.80 3.66
CA GLY A 231 -8.31 -1.62 2.82
C GLY A 231 -7.39 -1.70 1.60
N VAL A 232 -7.48 -0.74 0.69
CA VAL A 232 -6.75 -0.77 -0.59
C VAL A 232 -5.29 -0.38 -0.40
N GLY A 233 -4.37 -1.33 -0.46
CA GLY A 233 -2.93 -1.05 -0.39
C GLY A 233 -2.43 -0.73 1.02
N VAL A 234 -1.31 -1.32 1.40
CA VAL A 234 -0.43 -0.79 2.44
C VAL A 234 0.17 0.53 1.93
N ALA A 235 0.49 0.60 0.64
CA ALA A 235 0.80 1.83 -0.06
C ALA A 235 -0.19 2.02 -1.22
N ARG A 236 -1.02 3.08 -1.13
CA ARG A 236 -1.82 3.57 -2.24
C ARG A 236 -1.27 4.88 -2.77
N GLY A 237 -1.01 4.91 -4.08
CA GLY A 237 -0.67 6.10 -4.85
C GLY A 237 -1.69 6.41 -5.95
N TYR A 238 -2.06 7.68 -6.07
CA TYR A 238 -2.81 8.22 -7.20
C TYR A 238 -2.12 9.49 -7.71
N ASP A 239 -1.70 9.51 -8.98
CA ASP A 239 -0.91 10.62 -9.55
C ASP A 239 0.30 10.97 -8.66
N ILE A 240 1.15 9.97 -8.40
CA ILE A 240 2.34 10.12 -7.56
C ILE A 240 3.63 9.81 -8.32
N LEU A 241 4.76 10.25 -7.75
CA LEU A 241 6.08 10.03 -8.34
C LEU A 241 6.61 8.60 -8.18
N ASP A 242 6.56 8.01 -6.99
CA ASP A 242 7.10 6.66 -6.76
C ASP A 242 6.50 5.99 -5.51
N ILE A 243 6.45 4.67 -5.53
CA ILE A 243 6.28 3.82 -4.34
C ILE A 243 7.53 2.97 -4.18
N THR A 244 8.27 3.14 -3.09
CA THR A 244 9.43 2.31 -2.77
C THR A 244 9.18 1.52 -1.49
N ILE A 245 9.25 0.19 -1.56
CA ILE A 245 9.13 -0.70 -0.41
C ILE A 245 10.36 -1.62 -0.34
N THR A 246 11.10 -1.54 0.76
CA THR A 246 12.35 -2.29 0.94
C THR A 246 12.41 -2.97 2.29
N ASP A 247 13.01 -4.17 2.36
CA ASP A 247 13.25 -4.93 3.60
C ASP A 247 11.99 -5.06 4.48
N THR A 248 10.83 -5.24 3.85
CA THR A 248 9.53 -5.15 4.52
C THR A 248 8.79 -6.49 4.44
N THR A 249 8.03 -6.81 5.47
CA THR A 249 7.12 -7.97 5.46
C THR A 249 5.69 -7.48 5.34
N ALA A 250 4.99 -7.86 4.28
CA ALA A 250 3.60 -7.54 4.01
C ALA A 250 2.77 -8.83 3.95
N VAL A 251 2.10 -9.18 5.05
CA VAL A 251 1.40 -10.46 5.18
C VAL A 251 -0.06 -10.33 5.61
N ARG A 252 -0.93 -11.17 5.04
CA ARG A 252 -2.36 -11.22 5.40
C ARG A 252 -3.11 -9.90 5.25
N ASN A 253 -2.63 -8.98 4.41
CA ASN A 253 -3.35 -7.75 4.11
C ASN A 253 -4.48 -8.05 3.13
N SER A 254 -5.63 -7.37 3.26
CA SER A 254 -6.80 -7.69 2.45
C SER A 254 -7.52 -6.47 1.87
N ALA A 255 -7.94 -6.60 0.61
CA ALA A 255 -8.70 -5.62 -0.15
C ALA A 255 -9.92 -6.29 -0.81
N GLU A 256 -10.81 -6.86 0.02
CA GLU A 256 -11.94 -7.71 -0.43
C GLU A 256 -12.85 -7.06 -1.50
N LYS A 257 -13.02 -5.73 -1.46
CA LYS A 257 -13.89 -4.98 -2.40
C LYS A 257 -13.13 -4.39 -3.60
N TYR A 258 -11.80 -4.45 -3.59
CA TYR A 258 -10.94 -3.60 -4.42
C TYR A 258 -9.69 -4.37 -4.85
N TYR A 259 -8.57 -3.67 -5.01
CA TYR A 259 -7.40 -4.16 -5.70
C TYR A 259 -6.15 -4.02 -4.82
N GLY A 260 -5.14 -4.86 -5.05
CA GLY A 260 -3.77 -4.64 -4.55
C GLY A 260 -3.65 -4.27 -3.07
N PRO A 261 -3.80 -5.22 -2.12
CA PRO A 261 -3.77 -4.94 -0.68
C PRO A 261 -2.38 -4.54 -0.16
N VAL A 262 -1.30 -4.81 -0.89
CA VAL A 262 0.05 -4.34 -0.53
C VAL A 262 0.36 -3.05 -1.27
N VAL A 263 0.23 -3.05 -2.59
CA VAL A 263 0.42 -1.87 -3.42
C VAL A 263 -0.78 -1.66 -4.32
N TYR A 264 -1.26 -0.43 -4.35
CA TYR A 264 -2.18 0.07 -5.35
C TYR A 264 -1.60 1.35 -5.95
N ILE A 265 -1.34 1.36 -7.25
CA ILE A 265 -0.93 2.58 -7.95
C ILE A 265 -1.81 2.80 -9.18
N ASP A 266 -2.28 4.03 -9.34
CA ASP A 266 -3.21 4.39 -10.40
C ASP A 266 -2.94 5.79 -10.94
N TYR A 267 -3.24 6.02 -12.23
CA TYR A 267 -3.03 7.29 -12.94
C TYR A 267 -1.66 7.95 -12.69
N SER A 268 -0.59 7.14 -12.63
CA SER A 268 0.76 7.64 -12.31
C SER A 268 1.74 7.35 -13.46
N PRO A 269 1.60 7.99 -14.64
CA PRO A 269 2.38 7.67 -15.85
C PRO A 269 3.89 7.85 -15.71
N ASN A 270 4.33 8.70 -14.78
CA ASN A 270 5.74 8.87 -14.43
C ASN A 270 6.13 8.11 -13.15
N GLY A 271 5.18 7.33 -12.62
CA GLY A 271 5.27 6.60 -11.38
C GLY A 271 6.00 5.28 -11.52
N HIS A 272 6.90 4.96 -10.59
CA HIS A 272 7.45 3.61 -10.47
C HIS A 272 7.20 2.98 -9.10
N VAL A 273 6.90 1.68 -9.12
CA VAL A 273 6.81 0.83 -7.94
C VAL A 273 8.08 -0.01 -7.83
N ASN A 274 8.90 0.27 -6.83
CA ASN A 274 10.14 -0.44 -6.55
C ASN A 274 9.99 -1.29 -5.29
N LEU A 275 9.91 -2.61 -5.47
CA LEU A 275 9.83 -3.60 -4.40
C LEU A 275 11.14 -4.38 -4.32
N THR A 276 11.83 -4.31 -3.18
CA THR A 276 13.13 -4.97 -3.01
C THR A 276 13.20 -5.66 -1.67
N ASP A 277 13.66 -6.92 -1.64
CA ASP A 277 13.81 -7.69 -0.39
C ASP A 277 12.50 -7.74 0.44
N ILE A 278 11.34 -7.76 -0.25
CA ILE A 278 10.01 -7.79 0.39
C ILE A 278 9.48 -9.22 0.50
N VAL A 279 8.84 -9.53 1.62
CA VAL A 279 8.01 -10.73 1.78
C VAL A 279 6.55 -10.35 1.60
N MET A 280 5.89 -10.86 0.55
CA MET A 280 4.45 -10.69 0.32
C MET A 280 3.75 -12.04 0.44
N SER A 281 2.96 -12.25 1.50
CA SER A 281 2.31 -13.55 1.69
C SER A 281 0.92 -13.55 2.30
N HIS A 282 0.05 -14.46 1.83
CA HIS A 282 -1.33 -14.60 2.30
C HIS A 282 -2.17 -13.32 2.13
N ASN A 283 -1.78 -12.44 1.20
CA ASN A 283 -2.57 -11.25 0.91
C ASN A 283 -3.73 -11.62 -0.02
N THR A 284 -4.88 -10.95 0.16
CA THR A 284 -6.10 -11.27 -0.59
C THR A 284 -6.77 -10.03 -1.19
N ALA A 285 -7.25 -10.12 -2.42
CA ALA A 285 -7.87 -9.01 -3.14
C ALA A 285 -8.97 -9.48 -4.09
N PHE A 286 -9.75 -8.54 -4.65
CA PHE A 286 -10.56 -8.88 -5.83
C PHE A 286 -9.67 -9.09 -7.06
N ASN A 287 -8.82 -8.10 -7.42
CA ASN A 287 -7.73 -8.26 -8.39
C ASN A 287 -6.38 -7.87 -7.82
N GLY A 288 -5.33 -8.53 -8.28
CA GLY A 288 -3.97 -8.26 -7.82
C GLY A 288 -3.82 -8.65 -6.36
N GLY A 289 -3.67 -9.96 -6.09
CA GLY A 289 -3.67 -10.52 -4.73
C GLY A 289 -2.64 -9.88 -3.79
N ALA A 290 -1.62 -9.21 -4.33
CA ALA A 290 -0.75 -8.29 -3.60
C ALA A 290 -0.67 -6.89 -4.23
N VAL A 291 -0.58 -6.80 -5.57
CA VAL A 291 -0.25 -5.57 -6.30
C VAL A 291 -1.28 -5.26 -7.37
N TYR A 292 -1.71 -4.02 -7.44
CA TYR A 292 -2.44 -3.46 -8.57
C TYR A 292 -1.68 -2.26 -9.12
N ALA A 293 -1.46 -2.21 -10.43
CA ALA A 293 -0.87 -1.06 -11.09
C ALA A 293 -1.54 -0.76 -12.44
N ARG A 294 -1.79 0.52 -12.69
CA ARG A 294 -2.21 1.01 -13.99
C ARG A 294 -1.40 2.24 -14.40
N ALA A 295 -0.83 2.17 -15.59
CA ALA A 295 0.09 3.17 -16.14
C ALA A 295 1.25 3.54 -15.19
N ALA A 296 1.89 2.56 -14.54
CA ALA A 296 3.03 2.81 -13.64
C ALA A 296 3.95 1.59 -13.57
N GLY A 297 5.22 1.73 -13.96
CA GLY A 297 6.14 0.59 -14.06
C GLY A 297 6.41 -0.10 -12.72
N ILE A 298 6.49 -1.44 -12.71
CA ILE A 298 6.79 -2.23 -11.49
C ILE A 298 8.13 -2.93 -11.62
N SER A 299 8.95 -2.84 -10.57
CA SER A 299 10.17 -3.62 -10.38
C SER A 299 10.10 -4.40 -9.07
N MET A 300 10.33 -5.71 -9.15
CA MET A 300 10.43 -6.62 -8.00
C MET A 300 11.79 -7.31 -8.02
N HIS A 301 12.55 -7.16 -6.95
CA HIS A 301 13.90 -7.72 -6.85
C HIS A 301 14.14 -8.42 -5.51
N ARG A 302 14.59 -9.68 -5.55
CA ARG A 302 14.87 -10.50 -4.35
C ARG A 302 13.67 -10.65 -3.40
N CYS A 303 12.47 -10.75 -3.98
CA CYS A 303 11.23 -10.83 -3.22
C CYS A 303 10.82 -12.29 -2.95
N SER A 304 10.17 -12.54 -1.82
CA SER A 304 9.47 -13.81 -1.53
C SER A 304 7.96 -13.57 -1.58
N ILE A 305 7.30 -14.07 -2.63
CA ILE A 305 5.90 -13.78 -2.96
C ILE A 305 5.09 -15.08 -2.93
N LYS A 306 4.39 -15.34 -1.82
CA LYS A 306 3.82 -16.68 -1.56
C LYS A 306 2.39 -16.66 -1.08
N ARG A 307 1.55 -17.54 -1.64
CA ARG A 307 0.17 -17.73 -1.16
C ARG A 307 -0.68 -16.46 -1.21
N ASN A 308 -0.44 -15.58 -2.18
CA ASN A 308 -1.33 -14.45 -2.41
C ASN A 308 -2.50 -14.90 -3.31
N GLU A 309 -3.68 -14.35 -3.07
CA GLU A 309 -4.91 -14.78 -3.71
C GLU A 309 -5.69 -13.59 -4.27
N ALA A 310 -6.01 -13.63 -5.56
CA ALA A 310 -7.04 -12.78 -6.14
C ALA A 310 -8.31 -13.60 -6.36
N ILE A 311 -9.48 -12.98 -6.16
CA ILE A 311 -10.76 -13.63 -6.46
C ILE A 311 -10.91 -13.81 -7.97
N ASP A 312 -10.55 -12.77 -8.73
CA ASP A 312 -10.79 -12.71 -10.17
C ASP A 312 -9.47 -12.81 -10.94
N SER A 313 -8.62 -11.78 -10.89
CA SER A 313 -7.47 -11.70 -11.79
C SER A 313 -6.14 -11.37 -11.09
N GLY A 314 -5.08 -12.08 -11.44
CA GLY A 314 -3.70 -11.78 -11.03
C GLY A 314 -3.40 -12.13 -9.57
N GLY A 315 -3.01 -13.38 -9.30
CA GLY A 315 -2.84 -13.88 -7.92
C GLY A 315 -1.76 -13.14 -7.13
N VAL A 316 -0.79 -12.55 -7.83
CA VAL A 316 0.17 -11.58 -7.28
C VAL A 316 -0.17 -10.18 -7.77
N ALA A 317 -0.21 -9.99 -9.09
CA ALA A 317 -0.29 -8.67 -9.70
C ALA A 317 -1.37 -8.61 -10.79
N TYR A 318 -2.19 -7.56 -10.73
CA TYR A 318 -2.98 -7.11 -11.86
C TYR A 318 -2.34 -5.84 -12.41
N VAL A 319 -2.02 -5.85 -13.70
CA VAL A 319 -1.33 -4.74 -14.35
C VAL A 319 -2.03 -4.34 -15.63
N ASP A 320 -2.19 -3.03 -15.82
CA ASP A 320 -2.83 -2.44 -16.99
C ASP A 320 -1.87 -1.44 -17.65
N SER A 321 -1.50 -1.74 -18.89
CA SER A 321 -0.55 -1.01 -19.74
C SER A 321 0.70 -0.56 -18.97
N THR A 322 1.31 -1.53 -18.29
CA THR A 322 2.39 -1.31 -17.33
C THR A 322 3.52 -2.33 -17.56
N PRO A 323 4.78 -1.87 -17.67
CA PRO A 323 5.92 -2.78 -17.69
C PRO A 323 6.18 -3.36 -16.30
N VAL A 324 6.44 -4.66 -16.24
CA VAL A 324 6.76 -5.41 -15.01
C VAL A 324 8.09 -6.11 -15.15
N THR A 325 9.01 -5.84 -14.22
CA THR A 325 10.29 -6.55 -14.12
C THR A 325 10.35 -7.32 -12.81
N ILE A 326 10.66 -8.61 -12.87
CA ILE A 326 10.82 -9.51 -11.73
C ILE A 326 12.19 -10.17 -11.83
N THR A 327 13.02 -10.05 -10.81
CA THR A 327 14.40 -10.59 -10.83
C THR A 327 14.78 -11.18 -9.48
N ASP A 328 15.35 -12.39 -9.49
CA ASP A 328 15.81 -13.10 -8.28
C ASP A 328 14.69 -13.33 -7.25
N CYS A 329 13.46 -13.57 -7.70
CA CYS A 329 12.30 -13.73 -6.82
C CYS A 329 11.90 -15.20 -6.64
N ASP A 330 11.29 -15.51 -5.49
CA ASP A 330 10.62 -16.79 -5.22
C ASP A 330 9.11 -16.58 -5.17
N ILE A 331 8.42 -17.03 -6.22
CA ILE A 331 7.00 -16.81 -6.48
C ILE A 331 6.31 -18.16 -6.44
N SER A 332 5.60 -18.43 -5.34
CA SER A 332 4.99 -19.75 -5.18
C SER A 332 3.63 -19.80 -4.51
N GLN A 333 2.81 -20.76 -4.93
CA GLN A 333 1.51 -21.03 -4.33
C GLN A 333 0.53 -19.86 -4.40
N ASN A 334 0.70 -18.94 -5.36
CA ASN A 334 -0.25 -17.85 -5.58
C ASN A 334 -1.41 -18.31 -6.48
N SER A 335 -2.59 -17.72 -6.31
CA SER A 335 -3.79 -18.17 -7.03
C SER A 335 -4.72 -17.04 -7.45
N ALA A 336 -5.40 -17.23 -8.58
CA ALA A 336 -6.45 -16.34 -9.06
C ALA A 336 -7.52 -17.10 -9.86
N GLY A 337 -8.61 -16.42 -10.25
CA GLY A 337 -9.48 -16.88 -11.33
C GLY A 337 -8.68 -17.04 -12.62
N ASP A 338 -8.01 -15.96 -13.04
CA ASP A 338 -7.12 -15.89 -14.21
C ASP A 338 -5.75 -15.31 -13.85
N GLY A 339 -4.69 -15.88 -14.41
CA GLY A 339 -3.32 -15.44 -14.16
C GLY A 339 -2.89 -15.71 -12.71
N GLY A 340 -2.48 -16.95 -12.41
CA GLY A 340 -2.15 -17.37 -11.04
C GLY A 340 -1.05 -16.52 -10.36
N VAL A 341 -0.24 -15.82 -11.16
CA VAL A 341 0.72 -14.80 -10.70
C VAL A 341 0.36 -13.43 -11.27
N VAL A 342 0.37 -13.27 -12.60
CA VAL A 342 0.17 -11.96 -13.25
C VAL A 342 -1.02 -12.01 -14.19
N TYR A 343 -1.89 -11.01 -14.09
CA TYR A 343 -2.82 -10.66 -15.17
C TYR A 343 -2.33 -9.36 -15.79
N LEU A 344 -1.99 -9.40 -17.07
CA LEU A 344 -1.61 -8.23 -17.85
C LEU A 344 -2.73 -7.90 -18.84
N ARG A 345 -3.28 -6.69 -18.72
CA ARG A 345 -4.08 -6.06 -19.75
C ARG A 345 -3.21 -5.06 -20.50
N ALA A 346 -2.97 -5.29 -21.78
CA ALA A 346 -2.24 -4.38 -22.64
C ALA A 346 -3.23 -3.68 -23.58
N ASP A 347 -4.08 -2.82 -23.03
CA ASP A 347 -5.00 -2.02 -23.85
C ASP A 347 -4.32 -0.76 -24.39
N GLU A 348 -4.84 -0.23 -25.50
CA GLU A 348 -4.43 1.07 -26.01
C GLU A 348 -4.64 2.14 -24.93
N GLN A 349 -3.56 2.81 -24.51
CA GLN A 349 -3.63 3.81 -23.45
C GLN A 349 -4.58 4.96 -23.83
N TYR A 350 -5.17 5.60 -22.82
CA TYR A 350 -6.12 6.71 -22.99
C TYR A 350 -5.54 7.91 -23.78
N ASP A 351 -4.21 8.06 -23.79
CA ASP A 351 -3.48 9.11 -24.50
C ASP A 351 -3.08 8.73 -25.94
N GLY A 352 -3.42 7.53 -26.40
CA GLY A 352 -3.09 7.03 -27.74
C GLY A 352 -1.61 6.65 -27.91
N SER A 353 -0.86 6.48 -26.81
CA SER A 353 0.58 6.13 -26.86
C SER A 353 0.86 4.66 -27.23
N GLY A 354 -0.17 3.84 -27.37
CA GLY A 354 -0.07 2.44 -27.83
C GLY A 354 0.19 1.43 -26.70
N TYR A 355 0.60 0.22 -27.08
CA TYR A 355 0.77 -0.92 -26.17
C TYR A 355 2.13 -0.89 -25.45
N ASP A 356 2.15 -0.71 -24.12
CA ASP A 356 3.39 -0.78 -23.31
C ASP A 356 3.34 -1.86 -22.20
N GLY A 357 2.42 -2.81 -22.34
CA GLY A 357 2.38 -4.00 -21.49
C GLY A 357 3.56 -4.92 -21.78
N SER A 358 4.49 -5.07 -20.83
CA SER A 358 5.57 -6.06 -20.95
C SER A 358 5.87 -6.70 -19.60
N ILE A 359 6.27 -7.98 -19.63
CA ILE A 359 6.67 -8.72 -18.43
C ILE A 359 8.05 -9.31 -18.69
N THR A 360 9.03 -8.96 -17.87
CA THR A 360 10.36 -9.57 -17.87
C THR A 360 10.60 -10.26 -16.54
N ILE A 361 10.81 -11.58 -16.57
CA ILE A 361 11.14 -12.37 -15.39
C ILE A 361 12.51 -13.03 -15.59
N THR A 362 13.43 -12.82 -14.65
CA THR A 362 14.77 -13.42 -14.75
C THR A 362 15.23 -14.05 -13.43
N SER A 363 16.03 -15.11 -13.52
CA SER A 363 16.69 -15.74 -12.37
C SER A 363 15.75 -16.08 -11.20
N SER A 364 14.50 -16.43 -11.51
CA SER A 364 13.44 -16.55 -10.50
C SER A 364 12.91 -17.97 -10.40
N ASN A 365 12.27 -18.29 -9.26
CA ASN A 365 11.56 -19.53 -9.03
C ASN A 365 10.04 -19.27 -9.10
N ILE A 366 9.34 -19.88 -10.04
CA ILE A 366 7.91 -19.68 -10.30
C ILE A 366 7.21 -21.03 -10.17
N THR A 367 6.73 -21.36 -8.96
CA THR A 367 6.30 -22.72 -8.67
C THR A 367 4.96 -22.84 -7.97
N GLN A 368 4.20 -23.89 -8.31
CA GLN A 368 2.95 -24.21 -7.63
C GLN A 368 1.90 -23.09 -7.68
N ASN A 369 1.95 -22.19 -8.66
CA ASN A 369 0.93 -21.16 -8.84
C ASN A 369 -0.25 -21.73 -9.63
N SER A 370 -1.45 -21.23 -9.39
CA SER A 370 -2.66 -21.81 -9.99
C SER A 370 -3.69 -20.77 -10.43
N ALA A 371 -4.23 -20.95 -11.63
CA ALA A 371 -5.42 -20.24 -12.09
C ALA A 371 -6.63 -21.17 -12.13
N GLN A 372 -7.80 -20.67 -11.73
CA GLN A 372 -9.04 -21.42 -11.82
C GLN A 372 -9.48 -21.64 -13.26
N VAL A 373 -9.11 -20.78 -14.21
CA VAL A 373 -9.49 -20.91 -15.61
C VAL A 373 -8.26 -20.85 -16.51
N LEU A 374 -7.61 -19.68 -16.63
CA LEU A 374 -6.59 -19.45 -17.67
C LEU A 374 -5.27 -18.95 -17.09
N GLY A 375 -4.16 -19.49 -17.60
CA GLY A 375 -2.82 -18.97 -17.30
C GLY A 375 -2.37 -19.28 -15.88
N GLY A 376 -1.86 -20.49 -15.63
CA GLY A 376 -1.45 -20.92 -14.28
C GLY A 376 -0.38 -20.04 -13.64
N VAL A 377 0.41 -19.35 -14.47
CA VAL A 377 1.27 -18.23 -14.06
C VAL A 377 0.73 -16.91 -14.58
N MET A 378 0.42 -16.81 -15.87
CA MET A 378 0.08 -15.53 -16.48
C MET A 378 -1.07 -15.59 -17.47
N TYR A 379 -1.93 -14.58 -17.40
CA TYR A 379 -2.89 -14.23 -18.43
C TYR A 379 -2.43 -12.92 -19.08
N VAL A 380 -2.42 -12.88 -20.41
CA VAL A 380 -2.03 -11.70 -21.19
C VAL A 380 -3.16 -11.35 -22.16
N GLU A 381 -3.79 -10.21 -21.94
CA GLU A 381 -4.92 -9.67 -22.71
C GLU A 381 -4.46 -8.56 -23.68
N ASN A 382 -4.87 -8.64 -24.94
CA ASN A 382 -4.83 -7.60 -25.97
C ASN A 382 -3.44 -7.13 -26.42
N GLY A 383 -2.39 -7.89 -26.11
CA GLY A 383 -1.04 -7.48 -26.41
C GLY A 383 -0.06 -7.90 -25.34
N GLY A 384 1.22 -7.82 -25.66
CA GLY A 384 2.27 -7.72 -24.65
C GLY A 384 3.47 -8.60 -24.95
N ASN A 385 4.63 -8.14 -24.50
CA ASN A 385 5.88 -8.85 -24.71
C ASN A 385 6.35 -9.47 -23.40
N ILE A 386 6.38 -10.80 -23.36
CA ILE A 386 6.77 -11.57 -22.20
C ILE A 386 8.11 -12.24 -22.46
N THR A 387 9.06 -12.02 -21.55
CA THR A 387 10.35 -12.71 -21.55
C THR A 387 10.57 -13.35 -20.19
N ILE A 388 10.82 -14.66 -20.17
CA ILE A 388 11.26 -15.39 -18.98
C ILE A 388 12.62 -16.00 -19.29
N ALA A 389 13.64 -15.70 -18.47
CA ALA A 389 14.99 -16.18 -18.69
C ALA A 389 15.65 -16.74 -17.42
N GLY A 390 16.48 -17.79 -17.55
CA GLY A 390 17.30 -18.27 -16.44
C GLY A 390 16.51 -18.72 -15.21
N SER A 391 15.26 -19.14 -15.37
CA SER A 391 14.30 -19.33 -14.27
C SER A 391 13.82 -20.78 -14.16
N ASP A 392 13.34 -21.17 -12.97
CA ASP A 392 12.62 -22.43 -12.76
C ASP A 392 11.10 -22.17 -12.79
N ILE A 393 10.39 -22.86 -13.66
CA ILE A 393 8.94 -22.72 -13.88
C ILE A 393 8.33 -24.11 -13.73
N SER A 394 7.82 -24.43 -12.53
CA SER A 394 7.34 -25.79 -12.30
C SER A 394 6.08 -25.93 -11.47
N HIS A 395 5.30 -26.98 -11.76
CA HIS A 395 4.08 -27.31 -11.01
C HIS A 395 3.02 -26.20 -11.05
N ASN A 396 3.01 -25.35 -12.08
CA ASN A 396 1.96 -24.35 -12.24
C ASN A 396 0.77 -24.95 -12.99
N ILE A 397 -0.45 -24.56 -12.59
CA ILE A 397 -1.68 -25.24 -13.01
C ILE A 397 -2.72 -24.24 -13.51
N ALA A 398 -3.32 -24.50 -14.67
CA ALA A 398 -4.56 -23.88 -15.11
C ALA A 398 -5.63 -24.95 -15.30
N SER A 399 -6.88 -24.70 -14.89
CA SER A 399 -7.93 -25.72 -15.08
C SER A 399 -8.33 -25.89 -16.54
N GLU A 400 -8.22 -24.84 -17.37
CA GLU A 400 -8.54 -24.88 -18.79
C GLU A 400 -7.30 -24.74 -19.66
N HIS A 401 -6.71 -23.55 -19.81
CA HIS A 401 -5.67 -23.34 -20.82
C HIS A 401 -4.42 -22.64 -20.28
N GLY A 402 -3.26 -23.05 -20.79
CA GLY A 402 -1.99 -22.38 -20.48
C GLY A 402 -1.49 -22.65 -19.06
N GLY A 403 -0.91 -23.82 -18.80
CA GLY A 403 -0.41 -24.20 -17.46
C GLY A 403 0.61 -23.21 -16.90
N VAL A 404 1.33 -22.51 -17.78
CA VAL A 404 2.14 -21.32 -17.49
C VAL A 404 1.44 -20.09 -18.03
N ALA A 405 1.21 -19.99 -19.35
CA ALA A 405 0.78 -18.75 -19.98
C ALA A 405 -0.45 -18.92 -20.89
N TYR A 406 -1.40 -18.00 -20.76
CA TYR A 406 -2.50 -17.79 -21.69
C TYR A 406 -2.33 -16.44 -22.39
N LEU A 407 -2.34 -16.44 -23.71
CA LEU A 407 -2.13 -15.25 -24.54
C LEU A 407 -3.34 -15.04 -25.47
N THR A 408 -3.97 -13.87 -25.42
CA THR A 408 -4.95 -13.49 -26.45
C THR A 408 -4.24 -12.89 -27.67
N VAL A 409 -4.98 -12.19 -28.54
CA VAL A 409 -4.42 -11.51 -29.74
C VAL A 409 -3.33 -10.53 -29.30
N TYR A 410 -2.18 -10.43 -29.97
CA TYR A 410 -1.19 -9.39 -29.60
C TYR A 410 0.01 -9.87 -28.75
N GLY A 411 -0.10 -11.06 -28.13
CA GLY A 411 0.81 -11.53 -27.06
C GLY A 411 2.00 -12.40 -27.49
N ASN A 412 3.23 -11.95 -27.25
CA ASN A 412 4.47 -12.70 -27.50
C ASN A 412 5.06 -13.30 -26.22
N LEU A 413 5.56 -14.53 -26.30
CA LEU A 413 6.20 -15.21 -25.18
C LEU A 413 7.55 -15.79 -25.57
N ILE A 414 8.60 -15.36 -24.88
CA ILE A 414 9.94 -15.90 -25.00
C ILE A 414 10.32 -16.55 -23.68
N ILE A 415 10.64 -17.85 -23.71
CA ILE A 415 11.25 -18.58 -22.59
C ILE A 415 12.63 -19.05 -23.03
N THR A 416 13.68 -18.69 -22.28
CA THR A 416 15.05 -19.06 -22.63
C THR A 416 15.90 -19.43 -21.42
N ASP A 417 16.77 -20.43 -21.56
CA ASP A 417 17.67 -20.84 -20.48
C ASP A 417 16.93 -21.22 -19.17
N CYS A 418 15.72 -21.79 -19.28
CA CYS A 418 14.87 -22.12 -18.13
C CYS A 418 14.76 -23.64 -17.89
N ASN A 419 14.36 -24.01 -16.67
CA ASN A 419 13.74 -25.31 -16.41
C ASN A 419 12.23 -25.13 -16.41
N VAL A 420 11.50 -25.85 -17.27
CA VAL A 420 10.05 -25.77 -17.40
C VAL A 420 9.46 -27.16 -17.22
N ALA A 421 9.04 -27.46 -15.99
CA ALA A 421 8.72 -28.83 -15.60
C ALA A 421 7.37 -28.98 -14.91
N HIS A 422 6.64 -30.07 -15.18
CA HIS A 422 5.44 -30.41 -14.42
C HIS A 422 4.32 -29.34 -14.43
N ASN A 423 4.24 -28.49 -15.44
CA ASN A 423 3.14 -27.54 -15.58
C ASN A 423 1.93 -28.23 -16.25
N GLU A 424 0.72 -27.87 -15.82
CA GLU A 424 -0.50 -28.59 -16.19
C GLU A 424 -1.60 -27.62 -16.65
N ALA A 425 -2.24 -27.97 -17.77
CA ALA A 425 -3.50 -27.37 -18.20
C ALA A 425 -4.55 -28.48 -18.34
N GLY A 426 -5.76 -28.32 -17.78
CA GLY A 426 -6.82 -29.32 -17.94
C GLY A 426 -7.40 -29.42 -19.37
N GLY A 427 -7.24 -28.36 -20.15
CA GLY A 427 -7.47 -28.30 -21.59
C GLY A 427 -6.15 -28.27 -22.37
N ASP A 428 -5.98 -27.27 -23.25
CA ASP A 428 -4.82 -27.16 -24.15
C ASP A 428 -3.68 -26.30 -23.58
N GLY A 429 -2.45 -26.55 -24.05
CA GLY A 429 -1.28 -25.75 -23.73
C GLY A 429 -0.76 -25.99 -22.32
N GLY A 430 -0.23 -27.19 -22.05
CA GLY A 430 0.35 -27.54 -20.74
C GLY A 430 1.45 -26.60 -20.26
N VAL A 431 2.08 -25.86 -21.18
CA VAL A 431 2.92 -24.70 -20.86
C VAL A 431 2.24 -23.41 -21.34
N ALA A 432 2.05 -23.23 -22.64
CA ALA A 432 1.45 -22.00 -23.16
C ALA A 432 0.35 -22.28 -24.18
N TYR A 433 -0.69 -21.46 -24.14
CA TYR A 433 -1.79 -21.41 -25.10
C TYR A 433 -1.90 -19.99 -25.67
N SER A 434 -2.20 -19.88 -26.97
CA SER A 434 -2.45 -18.61 -27.65
C SER A 434 -3.67 -18.71 -28.55
N GLU A 435 -4.58 -17.72 -28.46
CA GLU A 435 -5.82 -17.68 -29.24
C GLU A 435 -5.59 -17.29 -30.71
N GLN A 436 -4.71 -16.32 -30.98
CA GLN A 436 -4.47 -15.79 -32.32
C GLN A 436 -2.99 -15.42 -32.51
N ASN A 437 -2.34 -16.17 -33.42
CA ASN A 437 -1.15 -15.80 -34.19
C ASN A 437 0.02 -15.13 -33.45
N GLU A 438 0.67 -15.72 -32.44
CA GLU A 438 1.91 -15.11 -31.89
C GLU A 438 3.08 -16.02 -31.50
N ASN A 439 4.23 -15.36 -31.39
CA ASN A 439 5.58 -15.91 -31.40
C ASN A 439 5.93 -16.51 -30.03
N ILE A 440 5.44 -17.73 -29.78
CA ILE A 440 5.90 -18.51 -28.62
C ILE A 440 7.25 -19.14 -28.97
N ILE A 441 8.32 -18.57 -28.41
CA ILE A 441 9.69 -19.04 -28.59
C ILE A 441 10.19 -19.64 -27.28
N ILE A 442 10.49 -20.94 -27.30
CA ILE A 442 11.14 -21.62 -26.18
C ILE A 442 12.48 -22.16 -26.66
N THR A 443 13.58 -21.72 -26.06
CA THR A 443 14.94 -22.08 -26.49
C THR A 443 15.84 -22.37 -25.31
N ARG A 444 16.86 -23.23 -25.50
CA ARG A 444 17.86 -23.56 -24.48
C ARG A 444 17.26 -23.91 -23.10
N SER A 445 16.05 -24.48 -23.09
CA SER A 445 15.30 -24.76 -21.86
C SER A 445 14.98 -26.25 -21.75
N ASP A 446 14.98 -26.76 -20.53
CA ASP A 446 14.54 -28.14 -20.26
C ASP A 446 13.02 -28.19 -20.13
N MET A 447 12.37 -29.10 -20.86
CA MET A 447 10.91 -29.16 -21.00
C MET A 447 10.41 -30.55 -20.59
N THR A 448 10.22 -30.78 -19.29
CA THR A 448 9.90 -32.12 -18.76
C THR A 448 8.50 -32.21 -18.15
N SER A 449 7.79 -33.30 -18.40
CA SER A 449 6.55 -33.65 -17.68
C SER A 449 5.43 -32.60 -17.70
N ASN A 450 5.39 -31.70 -18.68
CA ASN A 450 4.28 -30.75 -18.84
C ASN A 450 3.08 -31.42 -19.51
N THR A 451 1.87 -31.18 -19.01
CA THR A 451 0.65 -31.95 -19.36
C THR A 451 -0.49 -31.06 -19.81
N ALA A 452 -1.18 -31.48 -20.87
CA ALA A 452 -2.45 -30.92 -21.35
C ALA A 452 -3.53 -32.02 -21.21
N GLY A 453 -4.72 -31.69 -20.69
CA GLY A 453 -5.73 -32.67 -20.28
C GLY A 453 -6.57 -33.27 -21.40
N VAL A 454 -6.42 -32.84 -22.66
CA VAL A 454 -7.17 -33.42 -23.79
C VAL A 454 -6.62 -34.79 -24.19
N GLN A 455 -7.35 -35.86 -23.82
CA GLN A 455 -7.11 -37.28 -24.21
C GLN A 455 -7.36 -37.62 -25.70
N GLN A 456 -7.18 -36.69 -26.64
CA GLN A 456 -7.30 -37.00 -28.08
C GLN A 456 -6.17 -36.40 -28.92
N SER A 457 -4.96 -36.94 -28.77
CA SER A 457 -4.19 -37.49 -29.88
C SER A 457 -2.91 -38.14 -29.32
N GLU A 458 -2.40 -39.14 -30.02
CA GLU A 458 -1.16 -39.88 -29.73
C GLU A 458 0.06 -38.95 -29.80
N LYS A 459 0.18 -38.08 -28.81
CA LYS A 459 1.06 -36.92 -28.80
C LYS A 459 1.52 -36.72 -27.36
N GLN A 460 2.31 -37.66 -26.86
CA GLN A 460 3.06 -37.51 -25.61
C GLN A 460 3.82 -36.17 -25.65
N GLY A 461 3.47 -35.24 -24.76
CA GLY A 461 4.22 -34.00 -24.50
C GLY A 461 4.07 -32.86 -25.53
N PHE A 462 2.86 -32.53 -25.99
CA PHE A 462 2.70 -31.43 -26.95
C PHE A 462 2.74 -30.03 -26.32
N LEU A 463 3.71 -29.27 -26.83
CA LEU A 463 4.35 -28.07 -26.32
C LEU A 463 3.51 -26.77 -26.42
N CYS A 464 2.63 -26.65 -27.40
CA CYS A 464 1.81 -25.46 -27.71
C CYS A 464 0.89 -25.86 -28.87
N LEU A 465 -0.43 -25.61 -28.79
CA LEU A 465 -1.31 -25.51 -29.97
C LEU A 465 -2.34 -24.40 -29.67
N SER A 466 -2.65 -23.46 -30.58
CA SER A 466 -2.62 -23.58 -32.05
C SER A 466 -2.30 -22.26 -32.81
N HIS A 467 -1.69 -22.43 -34.00
CA HIS A 467 -1.37 -21.46 -35.09
C HIS A 467 0.05 -20.86 -35.20
N GLY A 468 0.95 -21.01 -34.22
CA GLY A 468 2.35 -20.53 -34.30
C GLY A 468 3.37 -21.64 -34.61
N ILE A 469 4.41 -21.32 -35.40
CA ILE A 469 5.54 -22.22 -35.71
C ILE A 469 6.37 -22.44 -34.44
N ALA A 470 6.24 -23.60 -33.80
CA ALA A 470 7.22 -24.05 -32.80
C ALA A 470 8.50 -24.48 -33.54
N ASN A 471 9.44 -23.55 -33.74
CA ASN A 471 10.77 -23.90 -34.23
C ASN A 471 11.48 -24.75 -33.17
N ARG A 472 11.49 -26.07 -33.38
CA ARG A 472 12.39 -27.00 -32.70
C ARG A 472 13.83 -26.62 -33.06
N HIS A 473 14.55 -25.99 -32.15
CA HIS A 473 15.99 -26.20 -32.05
C HIS A 473 16.23 -27.20 -30.93
N THR A 474 16.31 -28.46 -31.32
CA THR A 474 16.86 -29.54 -30.50
C THR A 474 18.27 -29.15 -30.02
N ALA A 475 18.57 -29.48 -28.77
CA ALA A 475 19.93 -29.57 -28.26
C ALA A 475 20.80 -30.49 -29.14
#